data_AF-A0A084J9R9-F1
#
_entry.id   AF-A0A084J9R9-F1
#
_cell.length_a   1.000
_cell.length_b   1.000
_cell.length_c   1.000
_cell.angle_alpha   90.00
_cell.angle_beta   90.00
_cell.angle_gamma   90.00
#
_symmetry.space_group_name_H-M   'P 1'
#
loop_
_entity.id
_entity.type
_entity.pdbx_description
1 polymer ?
#
loop_
_entity_poly.entity_id
_entity_poly.type
_entity_poly.pdbx_seq_one_letter_code
_entity_poly.pdbx_strand_id
1 'polypeptide(L)'
;MTEHVYDGKSIDEVGIKTLLMGSEMSFSSIAFFIGMPVFLYFRSLKNQCRGHIGYLTDEILILNNEELNKGYRGQDISSSKEYYIDIIKYKHIRKLVLNKYYETLDIYGDMRLIVYSDYENDVIDYIKKYQNKKTTINLYYENSEDFIKTLEEKTGIKVQVIDEVDERYTRVD
;
A
#
# COMPACT_ATOMS: atom_id res chain seq x y z
N MET A 1 -26.48 -71.69 -45.29
CA MET A 1 -25.82 -70.49 -45.86
C MET A 1 -25.67 -69.52 -44.70
N THR A 2 -24.46 -69.44 -44.15
CA THR A 2 -24.12 -68.59 -42.99
C THR A 2 -23.90 -67.16 -43.49
N GLU A 3 -24.86 -66.28 -43.22
CA GLU A 3 -24.70 -64.85 -43.47
C GLU A 3 -24.21 -64.17 -42.19
N HIS A 4 -22.95 -63.78 -42.21
CA HIS A 4 -22.36 -62.86 -41.25
C HIS A 4 -23.06 -61.50 -41.41
N VAL A 5 -23.95 -61.14 -40.49
CA VAL A 5 -24.41 -59.76 -40.37
C VAL A 5 -23.35 -58.99 -39.60
N TYR A 6 -22.51 -58.31 -40.38
CA TYR A 6 -21.55 -57.33 -39.92
C TYR A 6 -22.34 -56.12 -39.39
N ASP A 7 -22.42 -55.94 -38.06
CA ASP A 7 -23.05 -54.77 -37.43
C ASP A 7 -22.14 -53.54 -37.70
N GLY A 8 -22.39 -52.92 -38.85
CA GLY A 8 -21.61 -51.83 -39.43
C GLY A 8 -21.74 -50.52 -38.67
N LYS A 9 -21.23 -50.46 -37.44
CA LYS A 9 -20.75 -49.19 -36.90
C LYS A 9 -19.43 -48.88 -37.59
N SER A 10 -19.39 -47.80 -38.36
CA SER A 10 -18.18 -47.40 -39.06
C SER A 10 -17.04 -47.24 -38.06
N ILE A 11 -15.86 -47.76 -38.41
CA ILE A 11 -14.62 -47.60 -37.63
C ILE A 11 -14.36 -46.11 -37.33
N ASP A 12 -14.86 -45.24 -38.21
CA ASP A 12 -14.82 -43.78 -38.12
C ASP A 12 -15.62 -43.22 -36.94
N GLU A 13 -16.82 -43.73 -36.63
CA GLU A 13 -17.62 -43.24 -35.48
C GLU A 13 -16.99 -43.56 -34.13
N VAL A 14 -16.37 -44.74 -34.00
CA VAL A 14 -15.67 -45.16 -32.78
C VAL A 14 -14.35 -44.39 -32.62
N GLY A 15 -13.63 -44.14 -33.72
CA GLY A 15 -12.42 -43.33 -33.75
C GLY A 15 -12.66 -41.87 -33.38
N ILE A 16 -13.72 -41.25 -33.91
CA ILE A 16 -14.07 -39.85 -33.64
C ILE A 16 -14.47 -39.65 -32.17
N LYS A 17 -15.26 -40.56 -31.57
CA LYS A 17 -15.64 -40.47 -30.15
C LYS A 17 -14.43 -40.62 -29.21
N THR A 18 -13.49 -41.49 -29.55
CA THR A 18 -12.28 -41.71 -28.75
C THR A 18 -11.32 -40.52 -28.82
N LEU A 19 -11.19 -39.89 -30.00
CA LEU A 19 -10.42 -38.66 -30.20
C LEU A 19 -11.04 -37.46 -29.48
N LEU A 20 -12.37 -37.33 -29.49
CA LEU A 20 -13.10 -36.26 -28.78
C LEU A 20 -13.00 -36.40 -27.25
N MET A 21 -13.13 -37.63 -26.70
CA MET A 21 -12.92 -37.84 -25.27
C MET A 21 -11.48 -37.55 -24.82
N GLY A 22 -10.48 -37.88 -25.65
CA GLY A 22 -9.07 -37.59 -25.39
C GLY A 22 -8.73 -36.09 -25.45
N SER A 23 -9.37 -35.33 -26.34
CA SER A 23 -9.20 -33.88 -26.41
C SER A 23 -9.84 -33.17 -25.20
N GLU A 24 -11.04 -33.56 -24.75
CA GLU A 24 -11.69 -32.94 -23.58
C GLU A 24 -10.96 -33.23 -22.25
N MET A 25 -10.40 -34.44 -22.09
CA MET A 25 -9.57 -34.78 -20.92
C MET A 25 -8.23 -34.02 -20.88
N SER A 26 -7.65 -33.68 -22.03
CA SER A 26 -6.40 -32.93 -22.08
C SER A 26 -6.59 -31.43 -21.82
N PHE A 27 -7.67 -30.81 -22.33
CA PHE A 27 -7.97 -29.40 -22.05
C PHE A 27 -8.29 -29.13 -20.57
N SER A 28 -9.04 -30.01 -19.93
CA SER A 28 -9.37 -29.89 -18.50
C SER A 28 -8.12 -30.03 -17.61
N SER A 29 -7.21 -30.94 -17.97
CA SER A 29 -5.94 -31.12 -17.27
C SER A 29 -5.03 -29.89 -17.38
N ILE A 30 -4.90 -29.32 -18.58
CA ILE A 30 -4.09 -28.10 -18.81
C ILE A 30 -4.67 -26.91 -18.04
N ALA A 31 -5.99 -26.74 -18.04
CA ALA A 31 -6.65 -25.68 -17.26
C ALA A 31 -6.38 -25.81 -15.76
N PHE A 32 -6.29 -27.03 -15.23
CA PHE A 32 -5.99 -27.26 -13.82
C PHE A 32 -4.51 -27.03 -13.50
N PHE A 33 -3.58 -27.59 -14.28
CA PHE A 33 -2.14 -27.52 -14.00
C PHE A 33 -1.52 -26.15 -14.31
N ILE A 34 -2.06 -25.38 -15.25
CA ILE A 34 -1.58 -24.03 -15.55
C ILE A 34 -2.44 -22.96 -14.87
N GLY A 35 -3.76 -23.14 -14.90
CA GLY A 35 -4.69 -22.15 -14.33
C GLY A 35 -4.62 -22.06 -12.81
N MET A 36 -4.45 -23.18 -12.11
CA MET A 36 -4.40 -23.17 -10.64
C MET A 36 -3.14 -22.47 -10.10
N PRO A 37 -1.91 -22.73 -10.59
CA PRO A 37 -0.73 -21.97 -10.16
C PRO A 37 -0.82 -20.47 -10.49
N VAL A 38 -1.34 -20.11 -11.67
CA VAL A 38 -1.51 -18.70 -12.07
C VAL A 38 -2.55 -18.02 -11.18
N PHE A 39 -3.68 -18.66 -10.92
CA PHE A 39 -4.70 -18.14 -10.00
C PHE A 39 -4.19 -18.00 -8.57
N LEU A 40 -3.45 -19.00 -8.07
CA LEU A 40 -2.82 -18.94 -6.74
C LEU A 40 -1.75 -17.85 -6.68
N TYR A 41 -0.97 -17.65 -7.75
CA TYR A 41 0.01 -16.57 -7.86
C TYR A 41 -0.66 -15.19 -7.82
N PHE A 42 -1.70 -14.96 -8.62
CA PHE A 42 -2.47 -13.71 -8.58
C PHE A 42 -3.20 -13.50 -7.25
N ARG A 43 -3.71 -14.56 -6.62
CA ARG A 43 -4.33 -14.49 -5.30
C ARG A 43 -3.31 -14.20 -4.21
N SER A 44 -2.12 -14.78 -4.29
CA SER A 44 -1.00 -14.51 -3.39
C SER A 44 -0.53 -13.06 -3.54
N LEU A 45 -0.32 -12.59 -4.78
CA LEU A 45 -0.03 -11.19 -5.07
C LEU A 45 -1.12 -10.26 -4.54
N LYS A 46 -2.41 -10.57 -4.75
CA LYS A 46 -3.52 -9.76 -4.21
C LYS A 46 -3.56 -9.75 -2.68
N ASN A 47 -3.13 -10.83 -2.03
CA ASN A 47 -3.01 -10.91 -0.56
C ASN A 47 -1.78 -10.17 -0.03
N GLN A 48 -0.67 -10.13 -0.78
CA GLN A 48 0.53 -9.38 -0.43
C GLN A 48 0.37 -7.88 -0.74
N CYS A 49 -0.30 -7.52 -1.83
CA CYS A 49 -0.68 -6.15 -2.21
C CYS A 49 -1.95 -5.66 -1.51
N ARG A 50 -2.44 -6.36 -0.49
CA ARG A 50 -3.58 -5.94 0.34
C ARG A 50 -3.21 -4.85 1.35
N GLY A 51 -1.95 -4.39 1.34
CA GLY A 51 -1.63 -3.05 1.82
C GLY A 51 -2.15 -2.06 0.79
N HIS A 52 -3.26 -1.38 1.11
CA HIS A 52 -3.66 -0.16 0.41
C HIS A 52 -2.41 0.71 0.26
N ILE A 53 -1.92 0.89 -0.98
CA ILE A 53 -0.98 1.99 -1.23
C ILE A 53 -1.85 3.24 -1.23
N GLY A 54 -2.09 3.75 -0.03
CA GLY A 54 -2.69 5.05 0.18
C GLY A 54 -1.68 6.09 -0.25
N TYR A 55 -1.77 6.53 -1.51
CA TYR A 55 -0.99 7.68 -1.95
C TYR A 55 -1.62 8.91 -1.33
N LEU A 56 -0.87 9.58 -0.46
CA LEU A 56 -1.17 10.96 -0.09
C LEU A 56 -0.96 11.80 -1.35
N THR A 57 -1.99 12.51 -1.79
CA THR A 57 -1.87 13.47 -2.89
C THR A 57 -1.63 14.85 -2.31
N ASP A 58 -0.90 15.68 -3.04
CA ASP A 58 -0.62 17.08 -2.68
C ASP A 58 -0.02 17.25 -1.26
N GLU A 59 0.95 16.39 -0.92
CA GLU A 59 1.69 16.49 0.33
C GLU A 59 2.56 17.75 0.33
N ILE A 60 2.34 18.62 1.32
CA ILE A 60 3.10 19.86 1.51
C ILE A 60 3.67 19.84 2.93
N LEU A 61 4.98 20.05 3.02
CA LEU A 61 5.70 20.19 4.28
C LEU A 61 6.11 21.65 4.47
N ILE A 62 5.61 22.27 5.52
CA ILE A 62 5.94 23.65 5.90
C ILE A 62 6.65 23.63 7.24
N LEU A 63 7.90 24.07 7.24
CA LEU A 63 8.70 24.25 8.45
C LEU A 63 8.61 25.71 8.88
N ASN A 64 7.93 25.95 9.99
CA ASN A 64 7.89 27.26 10.63
C ASN A 64 8.98 27.34 11.72
N ASN A 65 9.04 28.47 12.43
CA ASN A 65 10.01 28.65 13.52
C ASN A 65 9.71 27.77 14.74
N GLU A 66 8.45 27.45 15.02
CA GLU A 66 8.03 26.72 16.22
C GLU A 66 7.41 25.35 15.95
N GLU A 67 6.99 25.09 14.71
CA GLU A 67 6.21 23.91 14.35
C GLU A 67 6.46 23.46 12.91
N LEU A 68 6.22 22.18 12.70
CA LEU A 68 6.16 21.52 11.41
C LEU A 68 4.68 21.27 11.07
N ASN A 69 4.29 21.68 9.87
CA ASN A 69 2.95 21.45 9.34
C ASN A 69 3.05 20.52 8.13
N LYS A 70 2.34 19.40 8.19
CA LYS A 70 2.21 18.42 7.13
C LYS A 70 0.79 18.49 6.59
N GLY A 71 0.64 19.14 5.43
CA GLY A 71 -0.62 19.21 4.70
C GLY A 71 -0.72 18.08 3.68
N TYR A 72 -1.88 17.46 3.50
CA TYR A 72 -2.13 16.46 2.46
C TYR A 72 -3.61 16.33 2.13
N ARG A 73 -3.89 15.84 0.93
CA ARG A 73 -5.24 15.45 0.50
C ARG A 73 -5.42 13.94 0.68
N GLY A 74 -6.57 13.55 1.23
CA GLY A 74 -6.94 12.14 1.41
C GLY A 74 -7.23 11.46 0.08
N GLN A 75 -7.14 10.13 0.06
CA GLN A 75 -7.34 9.32 -1.15
C GLN A 75 -8.81 9.21 -1.60
N ASP A 76 -9.77 9.62 -0.74
CA ASP A 76 -11.19 9.41 -1.01
C ASP A 76 -11.70 10.37 -2.10
N ILE A 77 -11.86 9.83 -3.31
CA ILE A 77 -12.29 10.55 -4.53
C ILE A 77 -13.66 11.26 -4.32
N SER A 78 -14.43 10.81 -3.34
CA SER A 78 -15.74 11.38 -3.00
C SER A 78 -15.66 12.81 -2.48
N SER A 79 -14.51 13.27 -1.97
CA SER A 79 -14.33 14.60 -1.41
C SER A 79 -13.02 15.23 -1.89
N SER A 80 -12.97 15.64 -3.15
CA SER A 80 -11.81 16.36 -3.73
C SER A 80 -11.46 17.68 -3.02
N LYS A 81 -12.32 18.13 -2.10
CA LYS A 81 -12.20 19.36 -1.32
C LYS A 81 -11.65 19.14 0.10
N GLU A 82 -11.59 17.89 0.54
CA GLU A 82 -11.06 17.56 1.85
C GLU A 82 -9.54 17.77 1.92
N TYR A 83 -9.09 18.37 3.00
CA TYR A 83 -7.67 18.63 3.23
C TYR A 83 -7.32 18.43 4.70
N TYR A 84 -6.16 17.83 4.93
CA TYR A 84 -5.71 17.42 6.25
C TYR A 84 -4.42 18.16 6.58
N ILE A 85 -4.33 18.75 7.77
CA ILE A 85 -3.11 19.40 8.26
C ILE A 85 -2.73 18.81 9.61
N ASP A 86 -1.64 18.06 9.63
CA ASP A 86 -0.98 17.60 10.84
C ASP A 86 0.04 18.66 11.31
N ILE A 87 -0.17 19.19 12.51
CA ILE A 87 0.68 20.22 13.13
C ILE A 87 1.40 19.60 14.32
N ILE A 88 2.73 19.66 14.30
CA ILE A 88 3.57 19.22 15.42
C ILE A 88 4.54 20.33 15.82
N LYS A 89 4.43 20.80 17.06
CA LYS A 89 5.36 21.80 17.61
C LYS A 89 6.67 21.13 17.95
N TYR A 90 7.80 21.77 17.64
CA TYR A 90 9.13 21.19 17.87
C TYR A 90 9.35 20.80 19.34
N LYS A 91 8.86 21.63 20.27
CA LYS A 91 8.92 21.35 21.73
C LYS A 91 8.13 20.12 22.18
N HIS A 92 7.24 19.59 21.34
CA HIS A 92 6.40 18.43 21.63
C HIS A 92 6.88 17.16 20.89
N ILE A 93 7.91 17.29 20.05
CA ILE A 93 8.62 16.14 19.49
C ILE A 93 9.41 15.50 20.61
N ARG A 94 9.35 14.17 20.71
CA ARG A 94 10.03 13.37 21.74
C ARG A 94 11.09 12.47 21.14
N LYS A 95 10.91 12.04 19.89
CA LYS A 95 11.79 11.12 19.20
C LYS A 95 11.73 11.33 17.69
N LEU A 96 12.89 11.27 17.05
CA LEU A 96 13.06 11.23 15.59
C LEU A 96 13.75 9.91 15.23
N VAL A 97 13.17 9.17 14.28
CA VAL A 97 13.72 7.89 13.83
C VAL A 97 13.79 7.90 12.31
N LEU A 98 15.00 7.89 11.77
CA LEU A 98 15.26 7.77 10.34
C LEU A 98 15.43 6.29 9.99
N ASN A 99 14.54 5.78 9.15
CA ASN A 99 14.73 4.48 8.51
C ASN A 99 15.33 4.70 7.12
N LYS A 100 16.61 4.37 6.97
CA LYS A 100 17.32 4.52 5.68
C LYS A 100 16.82 3.55 4.63
N TYR A 101 16.43 2.34 5.05
CA TYR A 101 15.98 1.29 4.13
C TYR A 101 14.66 1.66 3.44
N TYR A 102 13.71 2.21 4.19
CA TYR A 102 12.42 2.65 3.66
C TYR A 102 12.39 4.14 3.26
N GLU A 103 13.51 4.87 3.43
CA GLU A 103 13.59 6.32 3.21
C GLU A 103 12.46 7.08 3.94
N THR A 104 12.24 6.75 5.22
CA THR A 104 11.17 7.35 6.02
C THR A 104 11.71 7.98 7.30
N LEU A 105 11.11 9.10 7.68
CA LEU A 105 11.33 9.73 8.98
C LEU A 105 10.06 9.58 9.84
N ASP A 106 10.18 8.80 10.91
CA ASP A 106 9.17 8.68 11.94
C ASP A 106 9.39 9.75 13.02
N ILE A 107 8.37 10.58 13.22
CA ILE A 107 8.35 11.63 14.23
C ILE A 107 7.32 11.25 15.30
N TYR A 108 7.78 11.17 16.55
CA TYR A 108 6.94 10.86 17.70
C TYR A 108 6.72 12.10 18.55
N GLY A 109 5.48 12.40 18.89
CA GLY A 109 5.17 13.53 19.74
C GLY A 109 3.68 13.79 19.92
N ASP A 110 3.37 14.95 20.51
CA ASP A 110 2.00 15.44 20.62
C ASP A 110 1.67 16.28 19.38
N MET A 111 0.58 15.95 18.69
CA MET A 111 0.20 16.52 17.40
C MET A 111 -1.25 17.03 17.43
N ARG A 112 -1.55 17.96 16.53
CA ARG A 112 -2.90 18.46 16.27
C ARG A 112 -3.22 18.24 14.80
N LEU A 113 -4.30 17.54 14.52
CA LEU A 113 -4.87 17.37 13.19
C LEU A 113 -6.01 18.36 12.99
N ILE A 114 -5.97 19.09 11.89
CA ILE A 114 -7.09 19.91 11.39
C ILE A 114 -7.60 19.24 10.13
N VAL A 115 -8.92 19.00 10.06
CA VAL A 115 -9.57 18.43 8.89
C VAL A 115 -10.53 19.46 8.31
N TYR A 116 -10.30 19.81 7.06
CA TYR A 116 -11.15 20.68 6.27
C TYR A 116 -12.09 19.82 5.43
N SER A 117 -13.38 20.11 5.43
CA SER A 117 -14.32 19.58 4.44
C SER A 117 -14.25 20.36 3.13
N ASP A 118 -13.86 21.65 3.19
CA ASP A 118 -13.58 22.49 2.02
C ASP A 118 -12.43 23.46 2.33
N TYR A 119 -11.24 23.15 1.85
CA TYR A 119 -10.03 23.96 2.12
C TYR A 119 -10.04 25.32 1.43
N GLU A 120 -10.61 25.41 0.21
CA GLU A 120 -10.63 26.67 -0.54
C GLU A 120 -11.55 27.73 0.11
N ASN A 121 -12.56 27.27 0.84
CA ASN A 121 -13.53 28.11 1.55
C ASN A 121 -13.33 28.11 3.07
N ASP A 122 -12.20 27.61 3.57
CA ASP A 122 -11.86 27.53 5.00
C ASP A 122 -12.91 26.83 5.89
N VAL A 123 -13.64 25.85 5.33
CA VAL A 123 -14.65 25.09 6.07
C VAL A 123 -13.99 23.94 6.81
N ILE A 124 -13.86 24.10 8.12
CA ILE A 124 -13.31 23.09 9.02
C ILE A 124 -14.42 22.10 9.42
N ASP A 125 -14.15 20.80 9.22
CA ASP A 125 -15.01 19.72 9.71
C ASP A 125 -14.73 19.49 11.20
N TYR A 126 -13.48 19.19 11.56
CA TYR A 126 -13.08 19.04 12.96
C TYR A 126 -11.59 19.24 13.22
N ILE A 127 -11.27 19.40 14.51
CA ILE A 127 -9.90 19.47 15.02
C ILE A 127 -9.71 18.39 16.08
N LYS A 128 -8.66 17.58 15.93
CA LYS A 128 -8.29 16.54 16.90
C LYS A 128 -6.89 16.78 17.45
N LYS A 129 -6.69 16.44 18.73
CA LYS A 129 -5.38 16.43 19.37
C LYS A 129 -5.01 14.98 19.66
N TYR A 130 -3.82 14.57 19.28
CA TYR A 130 -3.28 13.26 19.61
C TYR A 130 -2.06 13.42 20.50
N GLN A 131 -2.04 12.69 21.60
CA GLN A 131 -0.90 12.64 22.49
C GLN A 131 -0.04 11.43 22.14
N ASN A 132 1.29 11.61 22.19
CA ASN A 132 2.27 10.55 21.99
C ASN A 132 2.03 9.70 20.72
N LYS A 133 1.66 10.35 19.62
CA LYS A 133 1.35 9.68 18.36
C LYS A 133 2.54 9.77 17.41
N LYS A 134 2.65 8.77 16.53
CA LYS A 134 3.63 8.70 15.47
C LYS A 134 3.06 9.29 14.18
N THR A 135 3.84 10.12 13.50
CA THR A 135 3.62 10.47 12.11
C THR A 135 4.85 10.10 11.29
N THR A 136 4.62 9.64 10.07
CA THR A 136 5.68 9.19 9.16
C THR A 136 5.74 10.15 7.98
N ILE A 137 6.94 10.59 7.65
CA ILE A 137 7.23 11.41 6.47
C ILE A 137 8.07 10.56 5.53
N ASN A 138 7.62 10.42 4.29
CA ASN A 138 8.41 9.77 3.27
C ASN A 138 9.41 10.78 2.70
N LEU A 139 10.68 10.39 2.60
CA LEU A 139 11.77 11.28 2.23
C LEU A 139 12.07 11.20 0.73
N TYR A 140 11.03 11.22 -0.12
CA TYR A 140 11.17 11.17 -1.57
C TYR A 140 11.73 12.45 -2.22
N TYR A 141 12.19 13.42 -1.42
CA TYR A 141 12.61 14.74 -1.86
C TYR A 141 14.14 14.86 -1.86
N GLU A 142 14.72 15.53 -2.86
CA GLU A 142 16.18 15.67 -3.05
C GLU A 142 16.89 16.32 -1.84
N ASN A 143 16.18 17.15 -1.06
CA ASN A 143 16.74 17.89 0.10
C ASN A 143 16.39 17.25 1.46
N SER A 144 16.18 15.93 1.52
CA SER A 144 15.78 15.24 2.74
C SER A 144 16.82 15.32 3.87
N GLU A 145 18.12 15.36 3.56
CA GLU A 145 19.19 15.50 4.56
C GLU A 145 19.15 16.87 5.27
N ASP A 146 19.01 17.95 4.51
CA ASP A 146 18.89 19.31 5.05
C ASP A 146 17.62 19.47 5.91
N PHE A 147 16.53 18.82 5.50
CA PHE A 147 15.30 18.76 6.27
C PHE A 147 15.51 18.09 7.63
N ILE A 148 16.14 16.92 7.65
CA ILE A 148 16.43 16.18 8.89
C ILE A 148 17.33 17.00 9.81
N LYS A 149 18.37 17.62 9.25
CA LYS A 149 19.29 18.49 10.01
C LYS A 149 18.57 19.68 10.62
N THR A 150 17.71 20.34 9.85
CA THR A 150 16.88 21.46 10.34
C THR A 150 15.99 21.02 11.50
N LEU A 151 15.39 19.81 11.42
CA LEU A 151 14.60 19.25 12.50
C LEU A 151 15.44 18.98 13.76
N GLU A 152 16.64 18.41 13.63
CA GLU A 152 17.54 18.22 14.79
C GLU A 152 17.85 19.55 15.47
N GLU A 153 18.17 20.58 14.69
CA GLU A 153 18.52 21.92 15.19
C GLU A 153 17.33 22.59 15.89
N LYS A 154 16.14 22.53 15.30
CA LYS A 154 14.92 23.16 15.86
C LYS A 154 14.38 22.43 17.08
N THR A 155 14.54 21.10 17.15
CA THR A 155 14.03 20.28 18.25
C THR A 155 15.04 20.07 19.36
N GLY A 156 16.34 20.17 19.07
CA GLY A 156 17.41 19.74 19.96
C GLY A 156 17.51 18.22 20.12
N ILE A 157 16.75 17.44 19.33
CA ILE A 157 16.68 15.98 19.41
C ILE A 157 17.57 15.37 18.34
N LYS A 158 18.40 14.42 18.74
CA LYS A 158 19.22 13.63 17.81
C LYS A 158 18.40 12.53 17.16
N VAL A 159 18.55 12.42 15.84
CA VAL A 159 17.88 11.43 15.00
C VAL A 159 18.50 10.07 15.24
N GLN A 160 17.64 9.08 15.48
CA GLN A 160 18.04 7.69 15.60
C GLN A 160 17.99 7.04 14.22
N VAL A 161 19.12 6.56 13.74
CA VAL A 161 19.23 5.95 12.41
C VAL A 161 19.06 4.44 12.52
N ILE A 162 18.13 3.90 11.72
CA ILE A 162 17.94 2.47 11.49
C ILE A 162 18.44 2.19 10.07
N ASP A 163 19.53 1.42 9.97
CA ASP A 163 20.20 1.06 8.71
C ASP A 163 20.03 -0.43 8.36
N GLU A 164 19.22 -1.15 9.15
CA GLU A 164 18.95 -2.57 8.95
C GLU A 164 17.45 -2.81 8.76
N VAL A 165 17.10 -3.87 8.04
CA VAL A 165 15.72 -4.34 7.89
C VAL A 165 15.26 -4.89 9.24
N ASP A 166 14.72 -4.02 10.10
CA ASP A 166 14.19 -4.44 11.40
C ASP A 166 12.85 -5.17 11.17
N GLU A 167 12.90 -6.51 11.16
CA GLU A 167 11.76 -7.42 11.04
C GLU A 167 10.68 -7.21 12.13
N ARG A 168 10.92 -6.34 13.12
CA ARG A 168 9.92 -5.96 14.13
C ARG A 168 8.91 -4.93 13.65
N TYR A 169 9.18 -4.18 12.58
CA TYR A 169 8.21 -3.21 12.04
C TYR A 169 7.05 -3.85 11.25
N THR A 170 7.15 -5.14 10.89
CA THR A 170 6.09 -5.90 10.21
C THR A 170 5.13 -6.60 11.16
N ARG A 171 5.35 -6.57 12.48
CA ARG A 171 4.36 -7.04 13.45
C ARG A 171 3.41 -5.89 13.81
N VAL A 172 2.33 -5.80 13.04
CA VAL A 172 1.11 -5.10 13.44
C VAL A 172 0.45 -5.95 14.53
N ASP A 173 0.46 -5.47 15.77
CA ASP A 173 -0.47 -5.93 16.82
C ASP A 173 -1.87 -5.34 16.56
#